data_AF-A0A8T7EGU1-F1
#
_entry.id   AF-A0A8T7EGU1-F1
#
_cell.length_a   1.000
_cell.length_b   1.000
_cell.length_c   1.000
_cell.angle_alpha   90.00
_cell.angle_beta   90.00
_cell.angle_gamma   90.00
#
_symmetry.space_group_name_H-M   'P 1'
#
loop_
_entity.id
_entity.type
_entity.pdbx_description
1 polymer ?
#
loop_
_entity_poly.entity_id
_entity_poly.type
_entity_poly.pdbx_seq_one_letter_code
_entity_poly.pdbx_strand_id
1 'polypeptide(L)'
;MWDFGDTITSTAANPTHLYAAEGDYTVTLTAQNAVGSDTAVAVVSVVAAPQASFTATTPVALGEATAFTNTSTGGALSFWWDFGDTITSTETSPSHTYATTGAFTVTLTVSNAVGVDVATAVVEVIAPVTPGYTLFLPIIVAALPE
;
A
#
# COMPACT_ATOMS: atom_id res chain seq x y z
N MET A 1 29.63 5.57 29.04
CA MET A 1 29.10 6.74 28.31
C MET A 1 28.42 6.22 27.07
N TRP A 2 27.18 6.65 26.87
CA TRP A 2 26.39 6.40 25.68
C TRP A 2 26.56 7.57 24.72
N ASP A 3 26.70 7.27 23.44
CA ASP A 3 26.55 8.18 22.31
C ASP A 3 25.42 7.62 21.44
N PHE A 4 24.36 8.41 21.24
CA PHE A 4 23.17 7.97 20.52
C PHE A 4 23.27 8.18 19.01
N GLY A 5 24.39 8.70 18.50
CA GLY A 5 24.61 8.91 17.06
C GLY A 5 23.94 10.17 16.51
N ASP A 6 23.34 11.00 17.36
CA ASP A 6 22.65 12.25 17.02
C ASP A 6 23.19 13.47 17.78
N THR A 7 24.47 13.43 18.15
CA THR A 7 25.20 14.41 19.00
C THR A 7 24.79 14.43 20.48
N ILE A 8 23.82 13.61 20.88
CA ILE A 8 23.39 13.49 22.27
C ILE A 8 24.12 12.32 22.93
N THR A 9 24.58 12.55 24.17
CA THR A 9 25.31 11.55 24.96
C THR A 9 24.70 11.42 26.35
N SER A 10 24.99 10.31 27.04
CA SER A 10 24.55 10.08 28.42
C SER A 10 25.57 9.30 29.25
N THR A 11 25.64 9.59 30.54
CA THR A 11 26.45 8.83 31.50
C THR A 11 25.61 7.90 32.39
N ALA A 12 24.28 7.91 32.24
CA ALA A 12 23.41 6.99 32.97
C ALA A 12 23.70 5.54 32.58
N ALA A 13 23.56 4.62 33.53
CA ALA A 13 23.76 3.19 33.27
C ALA A 13 22.73 2.64 32.26
N ASN A 14 21.46 3.03 32.41
CA ASN A 14 20.34 2.63 31.55
C ASN A 14 19.56 3.88 31.09
N PRO A 15 20.05 4.64 30.10
CA PRO A 15 19.35 5.83 29.62
C PRO A 15 18.15 5.48 28.73
N THR A 16 17.21 6.40 28.65
CA THR A 16 16.19 6.45 27.58
C THR A 16 16.51 7.61 26.66
N HIS A 17 16.32 7.43 25.35
CA HIS A 17 16.56 8.47 24.35
C HIS A 17 15.41 8.52 23.33
N LEU A 18 15.12 9.72 22.82
CA LEU A 18 14.09 9.96 21.82
C LEU A 18 14.73 10.57 20.57
N TYR A 19 14.60 9.88 19.45
CA TYR A 19 15.02 10.37 18.14
C TYR A 19 13.90 11.22 17.52
N ALA A 20 14.22 12.46 17.17
CA ALA A 20 13.25 13.40 16.62
C ALA A 20 13.07 13.29 15.10
N ALA A 21 14.04 12.68 14.41
CA ALA A 21 14.04 12.55 12.96
C ALA A 21 14.22 11.09 12.55
N GLU A 22 13.77 10.77 11.35
CA GLU A 22 14.05 9.49 10.71
C GLU A 22 15.53 9.38 10.33
N GLY A 23 16.07 8.16 10.41
CA GLY A 23 17.46 7.89 10.08
C GLY A 23 18.00 6.65 10.75
N ASP A 24 19.19 6.25 10.30
CA ASP A 24 19.98 5.21 10.94
C ASP A 24 20.97 5.87 11.91
N TYR A 25 20.85 5.51 13.18
CA TYR A 25 21.66 6.03 14.26
C TYR A 25 22.63 4.96 14.76
N THR A 26 23.93 5.23 14.66
CA THR A 26 24.96 4.37 15.22
C THR A 26 25.12 4.68 16.70
N VAL A 27 24.56 3.83 17.56
CA VAL A 27 24.63 3.94 19.00
C VAL A 27 25.90 3.28 19.51
N THR A 28 26.69 4.01 20.30
CA THR A 28 27.95 3.52 20.88
C THR A 28 27.88 3.58 22.41
N LEU A 29 28.22 2.48 23.07
CA LEU A 29 28.46 2.42 24.52
C LEU A 29 29.95 2.27 24.78
N THR A 30 30.55 3.26 25.45
CA THR A 30 31.93 3.22 25.92
C THR A 30 31.97 2.97 27.43
N ALA A 31 32.60 1.87 27.86
CA ALA A 31 32.88 1.57 29.25
C ALA A 31 34.36 1.82 29.55
N GLN A 32 34.69 2.54 30.63
CA GLN A 32 36.07 2.89 30.97
C GLN A 32 36.32 2.75 32.48
N ASN A 33 37.53 2.31 32.84
CA ASN A 33 38.07 2.32 34.20
C ASN A 33 39.53 2.79 34.20
N ALA A 34 40.20 2.71 35.36
CA ALA A 34 41.59 3.15 35.51
C ALA A 34 42.62 2.33 34.68
N VAL A 35 42.22 1.17 34.17
CA VAL A 35 43.11 0.22 33.47
C VAL A 35 42.85 0.21 31.95
N GLY A 36 41.67 0.65 31.49
CA GLY A 36 41.38 0.68 30.06
C GLY A 36 39.95 1.09 29.72
N SER A 37 39.61 0.97 28.43
CA SER A 37 38.29 1.26 27.86
C SER A 37 37.91 0.16 26.87
N ASP A 38 36.61 -0.08 26.75
CA ASP A 38 35.99 -0.97 25.75
C ASP A 38 34.74 -0.30 25.17
N THR A 39 34.33 -0.73 23.97
CA THR A 39 33.21 -0.15 23.23
C THR A 39 32.32 -1.20 22.58
N ALA A 40 31.00 -1.02 22.71
CA ALA A 40 29.99 -1.77 21.96
C ALA A 40 29.22 -0.84 21.02
N VAL A 41 28.82 -1.34 19.85
CA VAL A 41 28.12 -0.56 18.80
C VAL A 41 26.88 -1.29 18.32
N ALA A 42 25.79 -0.56 18.09
CA ALA A 42 24.56 -1.04 17.47
C ALA A 42 23.99 0.04 16.52
N VAL A 43 23.21 -0.37 15.52
CA VAL A 43 22.47 0.54 14.64
C VAL A 43 21.00 0.51 15.02
N VAL A 44 20.41 1.68 15.23
CA VAL A 44 18.97 1.87 15.46
C VAL A 44 18.39 2.61 14.26
N SER A 45 17.45 1.96 13.56
CA SER A 45 16.73 2.56 12.43
C SER A 45 15.41 3.17 12.92
N VAL A 46 15.25 4.47 12.71
CA VAL A 46 14.02 5.21 13.02
C VAL A 46 13.33 5.53 11.70
N VAL A 47 12.11 5.02 11.54
CA VAL A 47 11.31 5.19 10.31
C VAL A 47 9.92 5.71 10.65
N ALA A 48 9.31 6.46 9.72
CA ALA A 48 7.91 6.86 9.86
C ALA A 48 6.98 5.65 9.94
N ALA A 49 5.95 5.76 10.78
CA ALA A 49 4.85 4.81 10.82
C ALA A 49 4.16 4.72 9.45
N PRO A 50 3.67 3.53 9.05
CA PRO A 50 2.95 3.39 7.80
C PRO A 50 1.63 4.16 7.88
N GLN A 51 1.28 4.83 6.79
CA GLN A 51 -0.03 5.40 6.55
C GLN A 51 -0.53 4.86 5.21
N ALA A 52 -1.48 3.95 5.25
CA ALA A 52 -2.02 3.29 4.08
C ALA A 52 -2.93 4.25 3.30
N SER A 53 -2.75 4.32 1.98
CA SER A 53 -3.60 5.08 1.08
C SER A 53 -3.43 4.59 -0.35
N PHE A 54 -4.49 4.62 -1.14
CA PHE A 54 -4.44 4.31 -2.56
C PHE A 54 -5.58 4.95 -3.34
N THR A 55 -5.45 4.94 -4.66
CA THR A 55 -6.50 5.35 -5.60
C THR A 55 -6.73 4.26 -6.66
N ALA A 56 -7.96 4.15 -7.14
CA ALA A 56 -8.34 3.28 -8.26
C ALA A 56 -9.43 3.95 -9.10
N THR A 57 -9.50 3.63 -10.39
CA THR A 57 -10.59 4.08 -11.26
C THR A 57 -11.85 3.25 -10.99
N THR A 58 -12.99 3.91 -10.82
CA THR A 58 -14.30 3.28 -10.61
C THR A 58 -15.41 4.22 -11.12
N PRO A 59 -16.50 3.70 -11.71
CA PRO A 59 -16.74 2.29 -12.06
C PRO A 59 -15.85 1.82 -13.23
N VAL A 60 -15.69 0.51 -13.36
CA VAL A 60 -14.94 -0.18 -14.43
C VAL A 60 -15.83 -1.19 -15.15
N ALA A 61 -15.62 -1.41 -16.44
CA ALA A 61 -16.35 -2.43 -17.18
C ALA A 61 -15.83 -3.83 -16.85
N LEU A 62 -16.73 -4.82 -16.81
CA LEU A 62 -16.38 -6.23 -16.63
C LEU A 62 -15.37 -6.67 -17.69
N GLY A 63 -14.28 -7.31 -17.24
CA GLY A 63 -13.20 -7.79 -18.11
C GLY A 63 -12.14 -6.74 -18.44
N GLU A 64 -12.32 -5.47 -18.05
CA GLU A 64 -11.26 -4.46 -18.11
C GLU A 64 -10.39 -4.49 -16.84
N ALA A 65 -9.09 -4.21 -17.05
CA ALA A 65 -8.13 -4.16 -15.96
C ALA A 65 -8.27 -2.86 -15.16
N THR A 66 -8.39 -2.98 -13.85
CA THR A 66 -8.39 -1.86 -12.88
C THR A 66 -6.98 -1.65 -12.37
N ALA A 67 -6.42 -0.47 -12.59
CA ALA A 67 -5.12 -0.08 -12.03
C ALA A 67 -5.30 0.50 -10.62
N PHE A 68 -4.51 0.00 -9.67
CA PHE A 68 -4.42 0.49 -8.31
C PHE A 68 -3.12 1.26 -8.13
N THR A 69 -3.21 2.51 -7.70
CA THR A 69 -2.05 3.34 -7.41
C THR A 69 -1.89 3.50 -5.91
N ASN A 70 -0.85 2.91 -5.34
CA ASN A 70 -0.48 3.15 -3.96
C ASN A 70 -0.04 4.61 -3.77
N THR A 71 -0.61 5.26 -2.75
CA THR A 71 -0.25 6.61 -2.29
C THR A 71 0.15 6.62 -0.82
N SER A 72 0.41 5.44 -0.25
CA SER A 72 0.80 5.27 1.16
C SER A 72 2.13 5.95 1.46
N THR A 73 2.26 6.41 2.70
CA THR A 73 3.50 7.01 3.24
C THR A 73 4.03 6.18 4.41
N GLY A 74 5.30 6.41 4.77
CA GLY A 74 6.02 5.63 5.78
C GLY A 74 7.36 5.10 5.28
N GLY A 75 8.22 4.67 6.20
CA GLY A 75 9.54 4.12 5.84
C GLY A 75 9.50 2.61 5.57
N ALA A 76 10.26 2.15 4.56
CA ALA A 76 10.48 0.72 4.25
C ALA A 76 9.18 -0.14 4.26
N LEU A 77 8.20 0.28 3.45
CA LEU A 77 6.88 -0.33 3.42
C LEU A 77 6.85 -1.68 2.69
N SER A 78 6.05 -2.60 3.21
CA SER A 78 5.56 -3.81 2.56
C SER A 78 4.07 -3.68 2.27
N PHE A 79 3.59 -4.32 1.20
CA PHE A 79 2.23 -4.18 0.71
C PHE A 79 1.52 -5.53 0.64
N TRP A 80 0.24 -5.54 1.02
CA TRP A 80 -0.67 -6.66 0.80
C TRP A 80 -2.02 -6.13 0.36
N TRP A 81 -2.43 -6.54 -0.83
CA TRP A 81 -3.71 -6.20 -1.44
C TRP A 81 -4.66 -7.38 -1.34
N ASP A 82 -5.91 -7.09 -1.01
CA ASP A 82 -7.06 -7.96 -1.19
C ASP A 82 -8.06 -7.21 -2.07
N PHE A 83 -8.38 -7.76 -3.24
CA PHE A 83 -9.27 -7.11 -4.20
C PHE A 83 -10.77 -7.33 -3.87
N GLY A 84 -11.10 -8.06 -2.81
CA GLY A 84 -12.48 -8.33 -2.40
C GLY A 84 -13.15 -9.47 -3.18
N ASP A 85 -12.39 -10.18 -4.01
CA ASP A 85 -12.84 -11.33 -4.82
C ASP A 85 -11.97 -12.58 -4.60
N THR A 86 -11.31 -12.68 -3.43
CA THR A 86 -10.37 -13.73 -3.01
C THR A 86 -8.99 -13.69 -3.68
N ILE A 87 -8.75 -12.76 -4.62
CA ILE A 87 -7.45 -12.55 -5.23
C ILE A 87 -6.66 -11.49 -4.45
N THR A 88 -5.35 -11.72 -4.33
CA THR A 88 -4.44 -10.88 -3.54
C THR A 88 -3.18 -10.52 -4.33
N SER A 89 -2.48 -9.46 -3.93
CA SER A 89 -1.19 -9.07 -4.52
C SER A 89 -0.24 -8.48 -3.47
N THR A 90 1.06 -8.54 -3.73
CA THR A 90 2.10 -7.88 -2.92
C THR A 90 2.86 -6.82 -3.71
N GLU A 91 2.42 -6.52 -4.94
CA GLU A 91 3.01 -5.46 -5.74
C GLU A 91 2.69 -4.09 -5.13
N THR A 92 3.59 -3.11 -5.33
CA THR A 92 3.38 -1.75 -4.83
C THR A 92 2.12 -1.12 -5.42
N SER A 93 1.89 -1.26 -6.72
CA SER A 93 0.74 -0.71 -7.45
C SER A 93 0.26 -1.73 -8.49
N PRO A 94 -0.62 -2.69 -8.09
CA PRO A 94 -1.04 -3.78 -8.96
C PRO A 94 -2.10 -3.36 -9.99
N SER A 95 -2.31 -4.25 -10.95
CA SER A 95 -3.48 -4.24 -11.83
C SER A 95 -4.30 -5.50 -11.59
N HIS A 96 -5.63 -5.39 -11.58
CA HIS A 96 -6.53 -6.53 -11.37
C HIS A 96 -7.76 -6.47 -12.28
N THR A 97 -8.20 -7.63 -12.77
CA THR A 97 -9.40 -7.75 -13.61
C THR A 97 -10.42 -8.64 -12.92
N TYR A 98 -11.61 -8.10 -12.70
CA TYR A 98 -12.69 -8.83 -12.04
C TYR A 98 -13.44 -9.76 -13.00
N ALA A 99 -13.76 -10.96 -12.52
CA ALA A 99 -14.49 -11.97 -13.30
C ALA A 99 -16.02 -11.83 -13.25
N THR A 100 -16.54 -11.03 -12.32
CA THR A 100 -17.99 -10.81 -12.14
C THR A 100 -18.30 -9.33 -11.92
N THR A 101 -19.53 -8.92 -12.21
CA THR A 101 -20.02 -7.58 -11.88
C THR A 101 -20.41 -7.48 -10.42
N GLY A 102 -20.31 -6.28 -9.83
CA GLY A 102 -20.62 -6.05 -8.43
C GLY A 102 -19.77 -4.95 -7.80
N ALA A 103 -19.98 -4.73 -6.52
CA ALA A 103 -19.15 -3.83 -5.70
C ALA A 103 -18.13 -4.67 -4.92
N PHE A 104 -16.85 -4.43 -5.17
CA PHE A 104 -15.74 -5.14 -4.51
C PHE A 104 -15.06 -4.20 -3.51
N THR A 105 -14.97 -4.64 -2.25
CA THR A 105 -14.25 -3.88 -1.21
C THR A 105 -12.78 -4.25 -1.28
N VAL A 106 -11.98 -3.33 -1.83
CA VAL A 106 -10.55 -3.48 -1.97
C VAL A 106 -9.88 -3.01 -0.69
N THR A 107 -8.94 -3.80 -0.19
CA THR A 107 -8.16 -3.53 1.02
C THR A 107 -6.67 -3.50 0.69
N LEU A 108 -5.99 -2.42 1.06
CA LEU A 108 -4.53 -2.33 1.08
C LEU A 108 -4.06 -2.33 2.54
N THR A 109 -3.31 -3.35 2.91
CA THR A 109 -2.57 -3.41 4.17
C THR A 109 -1.12 -3.02 3.91
N VAL A 110 -0.63 -2.03 4.64
CA VAL A 110 0.76 -1.56 4.56
C VAL A 110 1.43 -1.76 5.91
N SER A 111 2.64 -2.30 5.90
CA SER A 111 3.38 -2.58 7.14
C SER A 111 4.86 -2.25 7.01
N ASN A 112 5.48 -1.92 8.14
CA ASN A 112 6.94 -1.83 8.27
C ASN A 112 7.36 -2.29 9.68
N ALA A 113 8.63 -2.05 10.04
CA ALA A 113 9.18 -2.48 11.33
C ALA A 113 8.52 -1.82 12.56
N VAL A 114 7.82 -0.69 12.38
CA VAL A 114 7.22 0.07 13.49
C VAL A 114 5.70 -0.09 13.59
N GLY A 115 5.03 -0.64 12.57
CA GLY A 115 3.59 -0.84 12.63
C GLY A 115 2.93 -1.34 11.34
N VAL A 116 1.61 -1.29 11.36
CA VAL A 116 0.72 -1.68 10.26
C VAL A 116 -0.41 -0.65 10.17
N ASP A 117 -0.81 -0.31 8.95
CA ASP A 117 -2.00 0.49 8.67
C ASP A 117 -2.78 -0.09 7.49
N VAL A 118 -4.06 0.24 7.38
CA VAL A 118 -4.99 -0.34 6.40
C VAL A 118 -5.85 0.74 5.75
N ALA A 119 -5.93 0.70 4.41
CA ALA A 119 -6.85 1.52 3.62
C ALA A 119 -7.86 0.64 2.88
N THR A 120 -9.09 1.12 2.73
CA THR A 120 -10.16 0.42 2.01
C THR A 120 -10.89 1.34 1.05
N ALA A 121 -11.24 0.86 -0.13
CA ALA A 121 -12.10 1.55 -1.09
C ALA A 121 -12.97 0.56 -1.87
N VAL A 122 -14.10 1.04 -2.41
CA VAL A 122 -15.00 0.20 -3.21
C VAL A 122 -14.75 0.43 -4.70
N VAL A 123 -14.58 -0.66 -5.45
CA VAL A 123 -14.55 -0.65 -6.92
C VAL A 123 -15.87 -1.25 -7.43
N GLU A 124 -16.57 -0.49 -8.25
CA GLU A 124 -17.81 -0.95 -8.90
C GLU A 124 -17.49 -1.49 -10.30
N VAL A 125 -17.81 -2.77 -10.52
CA VAL A 125 -17.66 -3.44 -11.81
C VAL A 125 -19.02 -3.60 -12.46
N ILE A 126 -19.20 -3.00 -13.63
CA ILE A 126 -20.47 -2.96 -14.35
C ILE A 126 -20.40 -3.74 -15.65
N ALA A 127 -21.54 -4.24 -16.13
CA ALA A 127 -21.61 -4.93 -17.40
C ALA A 127 -21.26 -3.96 -18.56
N PRO A 128 -20.61 -4.43 -19.64
CA PRO A 128 -20.35 -3.58 -20.80
C PRO A 128 -21.66 -3.12 -21.42
N VAL A 129 -21.71 -1.88 -21.90
CA VAL A 129 -22.85 -1.41 -22.70
C VAL A 129 -22.88 -2.19 -24.03
N THR A 130 -23.93 -2.97 -24.26
CA THR A 130 -24.17 -3.60 -25.56
C THR A 130 -25.06 -2.68 -26.42
N PRO A 131 -24.58 -2.17 -27.56
CA PRO A 131 -25.43 -1.44 -28.49
C PRO A 131 -26.49 -2.40 -29.06
N GLY A 132 -27.75 -2.22 -28.68
CA GLY A 132 -28.87 -2.93 -29.29
C GLY A 132 -29.21 -2.32 -30.64
N TYR A 133 -29.00 -3.05 -31.74
CA TYR A 133 -29.61 -2.71 -33.03
C TYR A 133 -30.90 -3.51 -33.19
N THR A 134 -32.04 -2.82 -33.23
CA THR A 134 -33.33 -3.43 -33.61
C THR A 134 -33.51 -3.20 -35.12
N LEU A 135 -33.34 -4.24 -35.93
CA LEU A 135 -33.67 -4.17 -37.36
C LEU A 135 -35.19 -4.21 -37.51
N PHE A 136 -35.82 -3.05 -37.72
CA PHE A 136 -37.16 -2.99 -38.28
C PHE A 136 -37.06 -3.29 -39.78
N LEU A 137 -37.25 -4.55 -40.17
CA LEU A 137 -37.46 -4.86 -41.58
C LEU A 137 -38.79 -4.22 -42.00
N PRO A 138 -38.82 -3.29 -42.98
CA PRO A 138 -40.09 -2.84 -43.52
C PRO A 138 -40.77 -4.04 -44.18
N ILE A 139 -42.02 -4.30 -43.80
CA ILE A 139 -42.87 -5.29 -44.49
C ILE A 139 -43.06 -4.77 -45.91
N ILE A 140 -42.34 -5.34 -46.88
CA ILE A 140 -42.60 -5.10 -48.29
C ILE A 140 -43.80 -5.98 -48.65
N VAL A 141 -45.00 -5.42 -48.64
CA VAL A 141 -46.16 -6.04 -49.28
C VAL A 141 -45.94 -5.89 -50.79
N ALA A 142 -45.55 -6.96 -51.46
CA ALA A 142 -45.54 -7.00 -52.91
C ALA A 142 -47.00 -6.97 -53.40
N ALA A 143 -47.38 -5.92 -54.13
CA ALA A 143 -48.62 -5.92 -54.90
C ALA A 143 -48.47 -6.93 -56.05
N LEU A 144 -49.42 -7.86 -56.17
CA LEU A 144 -49.52 -8.76 -57.33
C LEU A 144 -49.94 -7.95 -58.56
N PRO A 145 -49.37 -8.21 -59.76
CA PRO A 145 -49.84 -7.57 -60.98
C PRO A 145 -51.20 -8.15 -61.40
N GLU A 146 -52.11 -7.26 -61.84
CA GLU A 146 -53.37 -7.60 -62.49
C GLU A 146 -53.17 -8.22 -63.89
#